data_AF-A0A7J7KSS9-F1
#
_entry.id   AF-A0A7J7KSS9-F1
#
_cell.length_a   1.000
_cell.length_b   1.000
_cell.length_c   1.000
_cell.angle_alpha   90.00
_cell.angle_beta   90.00
_cell.angle_gamma   90.00
#
_symmetry.space_group_name_H-M   'P 1'
#
loop_
_entity.id
_entity.type
_entity.pdbx_description
1 polymer ?
#
loop_
_entity_poly.entity_id
_entity_poly.type
_entity_poly.pdbx_seq_one_letter_code
_entity_poly.pdbx_strand_id
1 'polypeptide(L)'
;MYFIGCWILYSYGIGWAPYLVSTCLFVTAQHHAKPNVIKKDPDVSVPKDSWGQLKKGFMPYKWQTYYFHLLGPPVLLPVYFHIEVLYFIFKRRDWMDLLFTFSFFTWWFTALTPVMGAWSSFKLYMLVRFLESHWFTYVTQMSHIPMAVDNEQHRGWFQQQLATSANVEPGLFNDWFTGHLNFQIEHQ
;
A
#
# COMPACT_ATOMS: atom_id res chain seq x y z
N MET A 1 2.17 -17.39 -14.23
CA MET A 1 1.35 -17.36 -13.01
C MET A 1 0.04 -18.16 -13.09
N TYR A 2 -0.35 -18.69 -14.26
CA TYR A 2 -1.56 -19.51 -14.44
C TYR A 2 -1.44 -20.97 -13.94
N PHE A 3 -0.27 -21.60 -13.99
CA PHE A 3 -0.11 -23.04 -13.70
C PHE A 3 -0.13 -23.42 -12.20
N ILE A 4 0.27 -22.52 -11.30
CA ILE A 4 0.20 -22.75 -9.84
C ILE A 4 -1.25 -22.61 -9.34
N GLY A 5 -2.02 -21.68 -9.93
CA GLY A 5 -3.44 -21.51 -9.63
C GLY A 5 -4.26 -22.75 -10.00
N CYS A 6 -3.98 -23.36 -11.16
CA CYS A 6 -4.68 -24.57 -11.60
C CYS A 6 -4.36 -25.81 -10.74
N TRP A 7 -3.15 -25.92 -10.18
CA TRP A 7 -2.78 -27.06 -9.33
C TRP A 7 -3.42 -26.98 -7.93
N ILE A 8 -3.49 -25.77 -7.35
CA ILE A 8 -4.15 -25.53 -6.05
C ILE A 8 -5.68 -25.75 -6.15
N LEU A 9 -6.29 -25.37 -7.28
CA LEU A 9 -7.71 -25.62 -7.59
C LEU A 9 -8.01 -27.12 -7.81
N TYR A 10 -7.04 -27.88 -8.33
CA TYR A 10 -7.16 -29.33 -8.55
C TYR A 10 -7.03 -30.15 -7.25
N SER A 11 -6.24 -29.67 -6.28
CA SER A 11 -5.93 -30.43 -5.05
C SER A 11 -6.94 -30.29 -3.90
N TYR A 12 -7.79 -29.25 -3.86
CA TYR A 12 -8.51 -28.90 -2.61
C TYR A 12 -10.02 -28.63 -2.72
N GLY A 13 -10.70 -29.22 -3.70
CA GLY A 13 -12.12 -29.57 -3.55
C GLY A 13 -13.14 -28.43 -3.72
N ILE A 14 -14.28 -28.83 -4.26
CA ILE A 14 -15.45 -28.03 -4.59
C ILE A 14 -16.11 -27.55 -3.28
N GLY A 15 -15.82 -26.33 -2.87
CA GLY A 15 -16.51 -25.65 -1.77
C GLY A 15 -16.64 -24.18 -2.11
N TRP A 16 -17.69 -23.50 -1.67
CA TRP A 16 -18.00 -22.05 -1.61
C TRP A 16 -16.89 -20.99 -1.86
N ALA A 17 -15.60 -21.32 -1.77
CA ALA A 17 -14.47 -20.45 -2.09
C ALA A 17 -14.44 -19.90 -3.53
N PRO A 18 -14.72 -20.62 -4.65
CA PRO A 18 -14.81 -20.02 -5.98
C PRO A 18 -15.95 -19.01 -6.09
N TYR A 19 -17.06 -19.21 -5.37
CA TYR A 19 -18.17 -18.26 -5.33
C TYR A 19 -17.79 -17.01 -4.53
N LEU A 20 -17.15 -17.16 -3.37
CA LEU A 20 -16.64 -16.03 -2.60
C LEU A 20 -15.55 -15.27 -3.37
N VAL A 21 -14.60 -15.97 -3.98
CA VAL A 21 -13.53 -15.37 -4.79
C VAL A 21 -14.13 -14.67 -6.01
N SER A 22 -15.06 -15.29 -6.73
CA SER A 22 -15.76 -14.66 -7.86
C SER A 22 -16.58 -13.44 -7.42
N THR A 23 -17.26 -13.52 -6.27
CA THR A 23 -18.03 -12.40 -5.72
C THR A 23 -17.11 -11.26 -5.29
N CYS A 24 -16.02 -11.55 -4.59
CA CYS A 24 -15.01 -10.56 -4.23
C CYS A 24 -14.40 -9.92 -5.48
N LEU A 25 -14.00 -10.72 -6.46
CA LEU A 25 -13.45 -10.20 -7.73
C LEU A 25 -14.47 -9.34 -8.47
N PHE A 26 -15.75 -9.72 -8.48
CA PHE A 26 -16.82 -8.97 -9.11
C PHE A 26 -17.10 -7.65 -8.39
N VAL A 27 -17.19 -7.67 -7.06
CA VAL A 27 -17.36 -6.47 -6.22
C VAL A 27 -16.17 -5.51 -6.40
N THR A 28 -14.95 -6.04 -6.38
CA THR A 28 -13.73 -5.28 -6.65
C THR A 28 -13.75 -4.69 -8.07
N ALA A 29 -14.12 -5.47 -9.09
CA ALA A 29 -14.24 -4.96 -10.46
C ALA A 29 -15.33 -3.86 -10.58
N GLN A 30 -16.47 -4.01 -9.90
CA GLN A 30 -17.52 -2.99 -9.87
C GLN A 30 -17.06 -1.70 -9.17
N HIS A 31 -16.34 -1.83 -8.06
CA HIS A 31 -15.72 -0.71 -7.36
C HIS A 31 -14.73 0.02 -8.28
N HIS A 32 -13.84 -0.70 -8.97
CA HIS A 32 -12.89 -0.10 -9.91
C HIS A 32 -13.55 0.51 -11.17
N ALA A 33 -14.70 -0.02 -11.60
CA ALA A 33 -15.41 0.49 -12.76
C ALA A 33 -16.13 1.83 -12.51
N LYS A 34 -16.75 2.00 -11.33
CA LYS A 34 -17.50 3.22 -10.97
C LYS A 34 -17.32 3.56 -9.47
N PRO A 35 -16.11 3.97 -9.05
CA PRO A 35 -15.83 4.26 -7.65
C PRO A 35 -16.60 5.50 -7.17
N ASN A 36 -16.93 5.53 -5.89
CA ASN A 36 -17.57 6.65 -5.17
C ASN A 36 -18.94 7.08 -5.71
N VAL A 37 -19.64 6.24 -6.47
CA VAL A 37 -20.99 6.53 -6.99
C VAL A 37 -22.07 5.81 -6.18
N ILE A 38 -22.99 6.58 -5.60
CA ILE A 38 -24.11 6.03 -4.80
C ILE A 38 -24.92 5.04 -5.65
N LYS A 39 -25.22 3.86 -5.09
CA LYS A 39 -25.93 2.72 -5.73
C LYS A 39 -25.16 1.97 -6.81
N LYS A 40 -23.92 2.36 -7.16
CA LYS A 40 -23.08 1.66 -8.16
C LYS A 40 -21.78 1.15 -7.58
N ASP A 41 -21.21 1.88 -6.62
CA ASP A 41 -20.07 1.43 -5.85
C ASP A 41 -20.57 0.55 -4.68
N PRO A 42 -20.25 -0.75 -4.67
CA PRO A 42 -20.63 -1.64 -3.57
C PRO A 42 -20.04 -1.17 -2.23
N ASP A 43 -18.87 -0.52 -2.21
CA ASP A 43 -18.19 -0.10 -0.98
C ASP A 43 -18.85 1.12 -0.33
N VAL A 44 -19.53 1.96 -1.12
CA VAL A 44 -20.35 3.07 -0.63
C VAL A 44 -21.66 2.58 0.01
N SER A 45 -22.20 1.47 -0.50
CA SER A 45 -23.49 0.93 -0.04
C SER A 45 -23.42 0.20 1.30
N VAL A 46 -22.20 -0.15 1.75
CA VAL A 46 -21.96 -0.87 3.00
C VAL A 46 -21.93 0.13 4.16
N PRO A 47 -22.79 0.02 5.19
CA PRO A 47 -22.73 0.88 6.36
C PRO A 47 -21.40 0.67 7.09
N LYS A 48 -20.51 1.66 7.05
CA LYS A 48 -19.17 1.62 7.69
C LYS A 48 -19.24 1.27 9.19
N ASP A 49 -20.31 1.70 9.87
CA ASP A 49 -20.52 1.43 11.29
C ASP A 49 -20.77 -0.05 11.62
N SER A 50 -21.31 -0.82 10.67
CA SER A 50 -21.66 -2.23 10.91
C SER A 50 -20.41 -3.08 11.21
N TRP A 51 -19.30 -2.83 10.52
CA TRP A 51 -18.03 -3.54 10.73
C TRP A 51 -17.35 -3.21 12.05
N GLY A 52 -17.40 -1.94 12.47
CA GLY A 52 -16.88 -1.51 13.78
C GLY A 52 -17.68 -2.09 14.95
N GLN A 53 -18.99 -2.22 14.80
CA GLN A 53 -19.88 -2.83 15.80
C GLN A 53 -19.68 -4.35 15.94
N LEU A 54 -19.29 -5.03 14.86
CA LEU A 54 -19.00 -6.47 14.87
C LEU A 54 -17.78 -6.84 15.74
N LYS A 55 -16.93 -5.86 16.13
CA LYS A 55 -15.72 -6.04 16.95
C LYS A 55 -14.85 -7.22 16.51
N LYS A 56 -14.80 -7.49 15.20
CA LYS A 56 -13.97 -8.57 14.64
C LYS A 56 -12.52 -8.10 14.60
N GLY A 57 -11.64 -8.77 15.34
CA GLY A 57 -10.21 -8.47 15.43
C GLY A 57 -9.74 -8.36 16.89
N PHE A 58 -8.44 -8.59 17.12
CA PHE A 58 -7.86 -8.50 18.48
C PHE A 58 -7.71 -7.05 18.97
N MET A 59 -7.70 -6.09 18.05
CA MET A 59 -7.41 -4.68 18.33
C MET A 59 -8.70 -3.85 18.47
N PRO A 60 -8.89 -3.07 19.56
CA PRO A 60 -10.09 -2.28 19.74
C PRO A 60 -10.28 -1.22 18.64
N TYR A 61 -11.44 -1.24 17.96
CA TYR A 61 -11.77 -0.38 16.81
C TYR A 61 -11.44 1.10 17.02
N LYS A 62 -11.83 1.67 18.18
CA LYS A 62 -11.59 3.09 18.53
C LYS A 62 -10.11 3.49 18.44
N TRP A 63 -9.20 2.57 18.71
CA TRP A 63 -7.77 2.84 18.78
C TRP A 63 -7.01 2.42 17.51
N GLN A 64 -7.65 1.72 16.57
CA GLN A 64 -6.99 1.17 15.39
C GLN A 64 -6.30 2.25 14.55
N THR A 65 -6.94 3.41 14.38
CA THR A 65 -6.36 4.55 13.65
C THR A 65 -5.07 5.05 14.31
N TYR A 66 -5.04 5.15 15.64
CA TYR A 66 -3.85 5.59 16.38
C TYR A 66 -2.71 4.57 16.29
N TYR A 67 -3.02 3.28 16.48
CA TYR A 67 -2.02 2.23 16.37
C TYR A 67 -1.48 2.08 14.95
N PHE A 68 -2.32 2.24 13.94
CA PHE A 68 -1.89 2.16 12.55
C PHE A 68 -0.85 3.23 12.23
N HIS A 69 -1.09 4.51 12.60
CA HIS A 69 -0.12 5.57 12.39
C HIS A 69 1.17 5.39 13.21
N LEU A 70 1.08 4.82 14.41
CA LEU A 70 2.22 4.63 15.30
C LEU A 70 3.05 3.37 15.00
N LEU A 71 2.48 2.35 14.37
CA LEU A 71 3.15 1.06 14.18
C LEU A 71 3.30 0.69 12.71
N GLY A 72 2.32 1.00 11.85
CA GLY A 72 2.32 0.63 10.44
C GLY A 72 3.48 1.27 9.68
N PRO A 73 3.44 2.59 9.42
CA PRO A 73 4.53 3.27 8.73
C PRO A 73 5.88 3.08 9.44
N PRO A 74 6.03 3.26 10.77
CA PRO A 74 7.33 3.08 11.43
C PRO A 74 8.00 1.71 11.25
N VAL A 75 7.25 0.64 11.02
CA VAL A 75 7.78 -0.73 10.89
C VAL A 75 7.97 -1.12 9.43
N LEU A 76 7.19 -0.55 8.51
CA LEU A 76 7.12 -0.98 7.10
C LEU A 76 8.50 -0.96 6.40
N LEU A 77 9.12 0.22 6.22
CA LEU A 77 10.43 0.28 5.59
C LEU A 77 11.56 -0.16 6.52
N PRO A 78 11.64 0.27 7.80
CA PRO A 78 12.79 -0.06 8.66
C PRO A 78 12.94 -1.54 8.99
N VAL A 79 11.85 -2.32 8.97
CA VAL A 79 11.86 -3.73 9.36
C VAL A 79 11.32 -4.63 8.26
N TYR A 80 10.07 -4.43 7.84
CA TYR A 80 9.40 -5.37 6.94
C TYR A 80 10.09 -5.44 5.57
N PHE A 81 10.31 -4.31 4.91
CA PHE A 81 11.00 -4.30 3.60
C PHE A 81 12.46 -4.74 3.68
N HIS A 82 13.16 -4.52 4.79
CA HIS A 82 14.51 -5.07 4.94
C HIS A 82 14.50 -6.60 4.89
N ILE A 83 13.55 -7.22 5.59
CA ILE A 83 13.39 -8.68 5.59
C ILE A 83 12.93 -9.17 4.22
N GLU A 84 11.93 -8.51 3.63
CA GLU A 84 11.36 -8.90 2.34
C GLU A 84 12.37 -8.78 1.19
N VAL A 85 13.14 -7.69 1.13
CA VAL A 85 14.19 -7.49 0.12
C VAL A 85 15.23 -8.59 0.22
N LEU A 86 15.75 -8.88 1.42
CA LEU A 86 16.70 -9.97 1.61
C LEU A 86 16.10 -11.32 1.22
N TYR A 87 14.86 -11.60 1.64
CA TYR A 87 14.15 -12.83 1.26
C TYR A 87 14.08 -13.00 -0.26
N PHE A 88 13.71 -11.95 -1.02
CA PHE A 88 13.62 -12.04 -2.47
C PHE A 88 14.98 -12.10 -3.16
N ILE A 89 15.97 -11.36 -2.68
CA ILE A 89 17.36 -11.43 -3.18
C ILE A 89 17.85 -12.88 -3.13
N PHE A 90 17.72 -13.55 -1.99
CA PHE A 90 18.16 -14.94 -1.85
C PHE A 90 17.29 -15.92 -2.62
N LYS A 91 15.96 -15.71 -2.64
CA LYS A 91 15.02 -16.58 -3.36
C LYS A 91 15.24 -16.56 -4.87
N ARG A 92 15.49 -15.38 -5.45
CA ARG A 92 15.67 -15.16 -6.89
C ARG A 92 17.13 -15.27 -7.32
N ARG A 93 18.06 -15.24 -6.35
CA ARG A 93 19.51 -15.20 -6.55
C ARG A 93 19.97 -13.91 -7.24
N ASP A 94 19.37 -12.80 -6.82
CA ASP A 94 19.66 -11.46 -7.37
C ASP A 94 20.94 -10.92 -6.71
N TRP A 95 22.09 -11.48 -7.10
CA TRP A 95 23.39 -11.17 -6.48
C TRP A 95 23.84 -9.73 -6.72
N MET A 96 23.38 -9.09 -7.81
CA MET A 96 23.64 -7.68 -8.06
C MET A 96 22.96 -6.79 -7.00
N ASP A 97 21.72 -7.10 -6.65
CA ASP A 97 20.99 -6.39 -5.60
C ASP A 97 21.63 -6.61 -4.23
N LEU A 98 22.15 -7.82 -3.97
CA LEU A 98 22.93 -8.10 -2.77
C LEU A 98 24.21 -7.27 -2.71
N LEU A 99 24.93 -7.17 -3.84
CA LEU A 99 26.16 -6.37 -3.94
C LEU A 99 25.88 -4.90 -3.68
N PHE A 100 24.82 -4.32 -4.28
CA PHE A 100 24.44 -2.93 -4.06
C PHE A 100 24.00 -2.68 -2.62
N THR A 101 23.25 -3.62 -2.03
CA THR A 101 22.83 -3.55 -0.63
C THR A 101 24.05 -3.52 0.30
N PHE A 102 25.02 -4.43 0.12
CA PHE A 102 26.23 -4.46 0.92
C PHE A 102 27.11 -3.23 0.70
N SER A 103 27.23 -2.76 -0.55
CA SER A 103 27.99 -1.58 -0.90
C SER A 103 27.42 -0.32 -0.24
N PHE A 104 26.10 -0.17 -0.22
CA PHE A 104 25.41 0.92 0.46
C PHE A 104 25.71 0.93 1.96
N PHE A 105 25.53 -0.19 2.66
CA PHE A 105 25.79 -0.25 4.11
C PHE A 105 27.27 -0.04 4.44
N THR A 106 28.17 -0.60 3.62
CA THR A 106 29.61 -0.38 3.77
C THR A 106 29.94 1.10 3.64
N TRP A 107 29.45 1.77 2.60
CA TRP A 107 29.68 3.20 2.40
C TRP A 107 29.08 4.03 3.53
N TRP A 108 27.83 3.77 3.92
CA TRP A 108 27.15 4.46 5.02
C TRP A 108 27.93 4.38 6.34
N PHE A 109 28.30 3.16 6.75
CA PHE A 109 29.00 2.97 8.02
C PHE A 109 30.45 3.43 7.97
N THR A 110 31.16 3.27 6.86
CA THR A 110 32.54 3.76 6.75
C THR A 110 32.61 5.28 6.71
N ALA A 111 31.63 5.96 6.10
CA ALA A 111 31.57 7.41 6.06
C ALA A 111 31.17 8.03 7.40
N LEU A 112 30.16 7.47 8.09
CA LEU A 112 29.55 8.10 9.26
C LEU A 112 30.13 7.63 10.61
N THR A 113 30.58 6.38 10.70
CA THR A 113 31.12 5.83 11.97
C THR A 113 32.31 6.64 12.50
N PRO A 114 33.27 7.09 11.68
CA PRO A 114 34.39 7.91 12.18
C PRO A 114 33.94 9.27 12.75
N VAL A 115 32.81 9.81 12.29
CA VAL A 115 32.33 11.15 12.65
C VAL A 115 31.44 11.11 13.91
N MET A 116 30.56 10.11 14.02
CA MET A 116 29.54 10.06 15.07
C MET A 116 29.49 8.75 15.87
N GLY A 117 30.32 7.77 15.53
CA GLY A 117 30.30 6.44 16.10
C GLY A 117 29.28 5.51 15.43
N ALA A 118 29.50 4.20 15.58
CA ALA A 118 28.70 3.19 14.89
C ALA A 118 27.22 3.21 15.34
N TRP A 119 26.98 3.38 16.64
CA TRP A 119 25.62 3.39 17.19
C TRP A 119 24.83 4.63 16.76
N SER A 120 25.47 5.80 16.70
CA SER A 120 24.83 7.01 16.19
C SER A 120 24.55 6.91 14.69
N SER A 121 25.47 6.34 13.91
CA SER A 121 25.29 6.10 12.48
C SER A 121 24.11 5.16 12.20
N PHE A 122 23.95 4.12 13.03
CA PHE A 122 22.82 3.21 12.98
C PHE A 122 21.50 3.89 13.38
N LYS A 123 21.50 4.70 14.45
CA LYS A 123 20.31 5.47 14.84
C LYS A 123 19.89 6.46 13.76
N LEU A 124 20.85 7.14 13.13
CA LEU A 124 20.58 8.04 12.01
C LEU A 124 19.99 7.27 10.83
N TYR A 125 20.54 6.11 10.49
CA TYR A 125 19.97 5.24 9.46
C TYR A 125 18.50 4.90 9.77
N MET A 126 18.22 4.43 10.98
CA MET A 126 16.87 4.08 11.41
C MET A 126 15.93 5.29 11.42
N LEU A 127 16.40 6.46 11.81
CA LEU A 127 15.61 7.69 11.75
C LEU A 127 15.27 8.06 10.30
N VAL A 128 16.23 7.99 9.38
CA VAL A 128 16.00 8.26 7.96
C VAL A 128 15.00 7.26 7.38
N ARG A 129 15.14 5.96 7.68
CA ARG A 129 14.16 4.95 7.25
C ARG A 129 12.78 5.17 7.87
N PHE A 130 12.71 5.59 9.14
CA PHE A 130 11.45 5.94 9.80
C PHE A 130 10.75 7.09 9.09
N LEU A 131 11.45 8.20 8.81
CA LEU A 131 10.90 9.36 8.12
C LEU A 131 10.45 9.01 6.69
N GLU A 132 11.32 8.32 5.95
CA GLU A 132 11.01 7.82 4.62
C GLU A 132 9.78 6.92 4.64
N SER A 133 9.60 6.09 5.68
CA SER A 133 8.45 5.20 5.75
C SER A 133 7.12 5.91 5.93
N HIS A 134 7.10 7.00 6.71
CA HIS A 134 5.91 7.85 6.83
C HIS A 134 5.60 8.54 5.54
N TRP A 135 6.62 9.14 4.92
CA TRP A 135 6.50 9.81 3.64
C TRP A 135 6.00 8.83 2.57
N PHE A 136 6.64 7.66 2.43
CA PHE A 136 6.26 6.61 1.49
C PHE A 136 4.83 6.14 1.71
N THR A 137 4.44 5.87 2.96
CA THR A 137 3.07 5.43 3.26
C THR A 137 2.06 6.52 2.93
N TYR A 138 2.33 7.78 3.29
CA TYR A 138 1.45 8.90 2.95
C TYR A 138 1.34 9.08 1.44
N VAL A 139 2.48 8.97 0.74
CA VAL A 139 2.54 9.15 -0.71
C VAL A 139 1.76 8.05 -1.41
N THR A 140 2.06 6.78 -1.12
CA THR A 140 1.38 5.65 -1.76
C THR A 140 -0.09 5.50 -1.36
N GLN A 141 -0.49 5.99 -0.20
CA GLN A 141 -1.90 5.97 0.19
C GLN A 141 -2.71 7.11 -0.39
N MET A 142 -2.09 8.19 -0.92
CA MET A 142 -2.86 9.36 -1.34
C MET A 142 -3.88 9.02 -2.42
N SER A 143 -3.52 8.15 -3.38
CA SER A 143 -4.38 7.68 -4.48
C SER A 143 -5.48 6.73 -4.01
N HIS A 144 -5.38 6.24 -2.77
CA HIS A 144 -6.38 5.40 -2.11
C HIS A 144 -7.27 6.15 -1.10
N ILE A 145 -7.05 7.46 -0.91
CA ILE A 145 -7.90 8.27 -0.03
C ILE A 145 -9.29 8.42 -0.70
N PRO A 146 -10.39 8.21 0.04
CA PRO A 146 -11.72 8.36 -0.53
C PRO A 146 -11.96 9.77 -1.06
N MET A 147 -12.44 9.85 -2.30
CA MET A 147 -12.97 11.10 -2.84
C MET A 147 -14.42 11.33 -2.42
N ALA A 148 -14.92 12.53 -2.74
CA ALA A 148 -16.33 12.85 -2.58
C ALA A 148 -17.24 11.79 -3.21
N VAL A 149 -18.13 11.24 -2.40
CA VAL A 149 -19.18 10.32 -2.83
C VAL A 149 -20.36 11.14 -3.35
N ASP A 150 -20.81 10.85 -4.56
CA ASP A 150 -21.89 11.60 -5.21
C ASP A 150 -22.81 10.69 -6.06
N ASN A 151 -23.93 11.23 -6.53
CA ASN A 151 -24.78 10.59 -7.52
C ASN A 151 -24.07 10.49 -8.89
N GLU A 152 -24.60 9.68 -9.79
CA GLU A 152 -23.98 9.50 -11.12
C GLU A 152 -23.97 10.81 -11.91
N GLN A 153 -22.77 11.30 -12.23
CA GLN A 153 -22.54 12.51 -13.02
C GLN A 153 -22.40 12.23 -14.53
N HIS A 154 -22.71 11.01 -15.00
CA HIS A 154 -22.58 10.56 -16.39
C HIS A 154 -21.23 10.86 -17.08
N ARG A 155 -20.14 10.89 -16.30
CA ARG A 155 -18.78 11.08 -16.83
C ARG A 155 -18.34 9.86 -17.64
N GLY A 156 -17.54 10.07 -18.68
CA GLY A 156 -16.90 8.96 -19.41
C GLY A 156 -15.86 8.27 -18.54
N TRP A 157 -15.59 6.99 -18.80
CA TRP A 157 -14.64 6.15 -18.02
C TRP A 157 -13.30 6.86 -17.76
N PHE A 158 -12.70 7.44 -18.79
CA PHE A 158 -11.41 8.14 -18.67
C PHE A 158 -11.47 9.38 -17.76
N GLN A 159 -12.54 10.17 -17.86
CA GLN A 159 -12.75 11.34 -17.01
C GLN A 159 -12.99 10.94 -15.56
N GLN A 160 -13.64 9.80 -15.34
CA GLN A 160 -13.88 9.24 -14.02
C GLN A 160 -12.57 8.79 -13.39
N GLN A 161 -11.71 8.08 -14.14
CA GLN A 161 -10.38 7.66 -13.72
C GLN A 161 -9.46 8.83 -13.36
N LEU A 162 -9.43 9.88 -14.19
CA LEU A 162 -8.67 11.11 -13.89
C LEU A 162 -9.19 11.83 -12.65
N ALA A 163 -10.51 11.90 -12.49
CA ALA A 163 -11.09 12.51 -11.31
C ALA A 163 -10.68 11.74 -10.05
N THR A 164 -10.73 10.40 -10.07
CA THR A 164 -10.52 9.55 -8.89
C THR A 164 -9.07 9.24 -8.55
N SER A 165 -8.13 9.60 -9.43
CA SER A 165 -6.68 9.46 -9.20
C SER A 165 -6.04 10.75 -8.65
N ALA A 166 -6.68 11.91 -8.83
CA ALA A 166 -6.15 13.21 -8.44
C ALA A 166 -6.66 13.65 -7.06
N ASN A 167 -6.25 12.95 -6.00
CA ASN A 167 -6.70 13.22 -4.62
C ASN A 167 -6.03 14.44 -3.97
N VAL A 168 -5.02 15.02 -4.63
CA VAL A 168 -4.28 16.19 -4.15
C VAL A 168 -4.24 17.22 -5.27
N GLU A 169 -4.40 18.49 -4.93
CA GLU A 169 -4.31 19.57 -5.91
C GLU A 169 -2.93 19.57 -6.59
N PRO A 170 -2.87 19.68 -7.93
CA PRO A 170 -1.61 19.73 -8.64
C PRO A 170 -0.83 20.99 -8.28
N GLY A 171 0.49 20.89 -8.27
CA GLY A 171 1.35 22.04 -8.00
C GLY A 171 2.80 21.62 -7.79
N LEU A 172 3.72 22.56 -8.04
CA LEU A 172 5.17 22.28 -8.02
C LEU A 172 5.63 21.52 -6.77
N PHE A 173 5.12 21.90 -5.60
CA PHE A 173 5.46 21.21 -4.35
C PHE A 173 4.85 19.81 -4.29
N ASN A 174 3.56 19.64 -4.59
CA ASN A 174 2.89 18.34 -4.51
C ASN A 174 3.47 17.37 -5.55
N ASP A 175 3.71 17.82 -6.77
CA ASP A 175 4.24 16.98 -7.84
C ASP A 175 5.67 16.51 -7.50
N TRP A 176 6.50 17.39 -6.92
CA TRP A 176 7.83 17.02 -6.43
C TRP A 176 7.76 16.10 -5.19
N PHE A 177 7.00 16.50 -4.18
CA PHE A 177 6.94 15.81 -2.89
C PHE A 177 6.37 14.40 -3.01
N THR A 178 5.47 14.19 -3.96
CA THR A 178 4.86 12.89 -4.20
C THR A 178 5.56 12.09 -5.29
N GLY A 179 6.57 12.66 -5.95
CA GLY A 179 7.19 12.03 -7.12
C GLY A 179 6.20 11.81 -8.28
N HIS A 180 5.21 12.70 -8.40
CA HIS A 180 4.08 12.62 -9.34
C HIS A 180 3.10 11.46 -9.08
N LEU A 181 3.18 10.77 -7.94
CA LEU A 181 2.19 9.74 -7.57
C LEU A 181 0.79 10.31 -7.33
N ASN A 182 0.65 11.64 -7.18
CA ASN A 182 -0.65 12.34 -7.15
C ASN A 182 -1.46 12.27 -8.46
N PHE A 183 -0.88 11.69 -9.52
CA PHE A 183 -1.57 11.41 -10.79
C PHE A 183 -1.67 9.92 -11.10
N GLN A 184 -1.34 9.04 -10.14
CA GLN A 184 -1.28 7.61 -10.38
C GLN A 184 -2.69 7.04 -10.58
N ILE A 185 -2.93 6.49 -11.77
CA ILE A 185 -4.15 5.74 -12.07
C ILE A 185 -3.93 4.28 -11.66
N GLU A 186 -4.48 3.89 -10.52
CA GLU A 186 -4.23 2.56 -9.92
C GLU A 186 -5.34 1.56 -10.20
N HIS A 187 -6.51 2.04 -10.64
CA HIS A 187 -7.75 1.25 -10.69
C HIS A 187 -8.15 1.08 -12.16
N GLN A 188 -8.07 -0.14 -12.70
CA GLN A 188 -8.54 -0.49 -14.05
C GLN A 188 -9.81 -1.34 -13.99
#